data_AF-A0A371CDF5-F1
#
_entry.id   AF-A0A371CDF5-F1
#
_cell.length_a   1.000
_cell.length_b   1.000
_cell.length_c   1.000
_cell.angle_alpha   90.00
_cell.angle_beta   90.00
_cell.angle_gamma   90.00
#
_symmetry.space_group_name_H-M   'P 1'
#
loop_
_entity.id
_entity.type
_entity.pdbx_description
1 polymer ?
#
loop_
_entity_poly.entity_id
_entity_poly.type
_entity_poly.pdbx_seq_one_letter_code
_entity_poly.pdbx_strand_id
1 'polypeptide(L)'
;MSSNGTDSANGTNGADGPSLSPEPELSMKVIKIAGTPYNMGYQHGQAVPQLVKGTLDFYKAFLTSWSGLSWTEIQQHANGFVPYLQREWPDFYAEMEGIASGSEQHVVDIVCLNVRTEVAFGLSKAFKKGASTAPEAASDGCTSLAWAKDGRSILAQNWDWMAPQRNNLVVLQGTPDNLPRFFSCTEAGIIGKIGFNEYGVGVLLNAIAAKGVDPTKTPVHVALRNALQFKTTAEVVKDFRLKGIAAAAHILVSDASGDAEGVESSAFDIEVCEKDNIGAVVHSNHYLKEHKDVEHFMFLQCSPDRVERIDTLVHDLATSGAEPTIDNVQALFSDTEGEPKSICKPVQTTSLEKSTTLFNITMDLVTKKAKLIMAASNPHPKIVKKHRKAFKRHQSDRFDRVGESWRKPKGIDSCVRRRFRGTIRMPKIGYGSAKATKHMMPSGHKAFLVSNTEEVELLLMHTKVFAAEIAHNVSSRKRLAILERAKALGVKVTNPAGRLSLQA
;
A
#
# COMPACT_ATOMS: atom_id res chain seq x y z
N MET A 1 38.72 -60.13 -22.25
CA MET A 1 37.70 -61.14 -22.62
C MET A 1 36.36 -60.43 -22.55
N SER A 2 35.97 -59.75 -23.63
CA SER A 2 35.03 -60.23 -24.68
C SER A 2 33.60 -60.43 -24.15
N SER A 3 32.51 -59.92 -24.71
CA SER A 3 32.16 -58.85 -25.67
C SER A 3 30.67 -59.09 -26.01
N ASN A 4 29.94 -58.03 -26.37
CA ASN A 4 28.66 -57.99 -27.12
C ASN A 4 27.36 -58.30 -26.34
N GLY A 5 26.22 -57.63 -26.57
CA GLY A 5 25.82 -56.63 -27.58
C GLY A 5 24.60 -55.82 -27.06
N THR A 6 24.49 -54.54 -27.40
CA THR A 6 23.68 -53.94 -28.51
C THR A 6 22.16 -53.93 -28.30
N ASP A 7 21.66 -52.69 -28.26
CA ASP A 7 20.45 -52.14 -28.88
C ASP A 7 19.06 -52.17 -28.22
N SER A 8 18.61 -50.93 -28.00
CA SER A 8 17.34 -50.34 -28.43
C SER A 8 16.22 -50.09 -27.40
N ALA A 9 15.89 -48.80 -27.33
CA ALA A 9 14.57 -48.18 -27.13
C ALA A 9 13.70 -48.59 -25.93
N ASN A 10 13.50 -47.66 -24.98
CA ASN A 10 12.25 -46.88 -24.96
C ASN A 10 12.20 -45.86 -23.80
N GLY A 11 11.86 -44.63 -24.18
CA GLY A 11 11.05 -43.65 -23.47
C GLY A 11 11.07 -43.59 -21.94
N THR A 12 11.61 -42.48 -21.41
CA THR A 12 11.05 -41.87 -20.20
C THR A 12 10.78 -40.40 -20.46
N ASN A 13 9.51 -40.12 -20.81
CA ASN A 13 8.88 -38.82 -20.61
C ASN A 13 8.99 -38.48 -19.11
N GLY A 14 9.97 -37.65 -18.74
CA GLY A 14 10.00 -36.96 -17.47
C GLY A 14 8.91 -35.89 -17.50
N ALA A 15 7.80 -36.16 -16.83
CA ALA A 15 6.74 -35.19 -16.65
C ALA A 15 7.19 -34.12 -15.65
N ASP A 16 7.83 -33.07 -16.16
CA ASP A 16 7.86 -31.77 -15.51
C ASP A 16 6.41 -31.28 -15.42
N GLY A 17 5.82 -31.47 -14.23
CA GLY A 17 4.55 -30.85 -13.90
C GLY A 17 4.69 -29.33 -13.93
N PRO A 18 3.64 -28.58 -14.32
CA PRO A 18 3.74 -27.14 -14.49
C PRO A 18 4.20 -26.49 -13.19
N SER A 19 5.38 -25.88 -13.23
CA SER A 19 5.83 -24.97 -12.17
C SER A 19 4.81 -23.85 -12.11
N LEU A 20 4.06 -23.78 -10.99
CA LEU A 20 3.37 -22.56 -10.62
C LEU A 20 4.44 -21.49 -10.48
N SER A 21 4.57 -20.64 -11.49
CA SER A 21 5.30 -19.39 -11.38
C SER A 21 4.79 -18.67 -10.12
N PRO A 22 5.65 -18.27 -9.18
CA PRO A 22 5.20 -17.40 -8.11
C PRO A 22 4.55 -16.17 -8.74
N GLU A 23 3.38 -15.76 -8.23
CA GLU A 23 2.81 -14.45 -8.59
C GLU A 23 3.91 -13.40 -8.44
N PRO A 24 3.94 -12.35 -9.28
CA PRO A 24 4.89 -11.26 -9.08
C PRO A 24 4.69 -10.77 -7.65
N GLU A 25 5.76 -10.79 -6.85
CA GLU A 25 5.77 -10.18 -5.52
C GLU A 25 5.07 -8.82 -5.61
N LEU A 26 4.07 -8.60 -4.75
CA LEU A 26 3.40 -7.31 -4.60
C LEU A 26 4.47 -6.25 -4.29
N SER A 27 5.01 -5.65 -5.33
CA SER A 27 6.10 -4.69 -5.28
C SER A 27 5.61 -3.44 -6.00
N MET A 28 5.78 -2.28 -5.35
CA MET A 28 5.55 -1.01 -6.02
C MET A 28 6.50 -0.90 -7.20
N LYS A 29 6.00 -0.41 -8.34
CA LYS A 29 6.84 -0.21 -9.50
C LYS A 29 7.85 0.90 -9.21
N VAL A 30 9.14 0.56 -9.32
CA VAL A 30 10.24 1.53 -9.20
C VAL A 30 10.49 2.15 -10.56
N ILE A 31 10.48 3.48 -10.62
CA ILE A 31 10.72 4.28 -11.82
C ILE A 31 11.97 5.12 -11.55
N LYS A 32 12.97 4.97 -12.42
CA LYS A 32 14.15 5.83 -12.42
C LYS A 32 13.89 7.00 -13.35
N ILE A 33 14.02 8.21 -12.83
CA ILE A 33 13.83 9.44 -13.61
C ILE A 33 15.07 10.31 -13.49
N ALA A 34 15.48 10.97 -14.57
CA ALA A 34 16.66 11.81 -14.58
C ALA A 34 16.59 12.95 -15.60
N GLY A 35 17.36 14.00 -15.35
CA GLY A 35 17.49 15.16 -16.23
C GLY A 35 16.79 16.40 -15.72
N THR A 36 16.39 17.26 -16.67
CA THR A 36 15.58 18.46 -16.39
C THR A 36 14.23 18.10 -15.76
N PRO A 37 13.58 19.04 -15.04
CA PRO A 37 12.27 18.79 -14.44
C PRO A 37 11.24 18.24 -15.43
N TYR A 38 11.13 18.84 -16.62
CA TYR A 38 10.25 18.33 -17.69
C TYR A 38 10.59 16.89 -18.11
N ASN A 39 11.88 16.57 -18.31
CA ASN A 39 12.30 15.23 -18.73
C ASN A 39 12.02 14.19 -17.65
N MET A 40 12.26 14.51 -16.37
CA MET A 40 11.89 13.65 -15.25
C MET A 40 10.38 13.40 -15.23
N GLY A 41 9.59 14.46 -15.41
CA GLY A 41 8.14 14.35 -15.51
C GLY A 41 7.69 13.47 -16.66
N TYR A 42 8.26 13.68 -17.85
CA TYR A 42 7.95 12.89 -19.04
C TYR A 42 8.26 11.41 -18.83
N GLN A 43 9.42 11.08 -18.24
CA GLN A 43 9.80 9.70 -17.92
C GLN A 43 8.85 9.08 -16.89
N HIS A 44 8.40 9.84 -15.88
CA HIS A 44 7.39 9.38 -14.92
C HIS A 44 6.08 9.04 -15.65
N GLY A 45 5.53 9.97 -16.44
CA GLY A 45 4.30 9.74 -17.20
C GLY A 45 4.40 8.56 -18.17
N GLN A 46 5.47 8.50 -18.95
CA GLN A 46 5.71 7.48 -19.98
C GLN A 46 5.91 6.07 -19.39
N ALA A 47 6.54 5.97 -18.23
CA ALA A 47 6.79 4.67 -17.60
C ALA A 47 5.51 4.01 -17.07
N VAL A 48 4.50 4.79 -16.69
CA VAL A 48 3.28 4.29 -16.02
C VAL A 48 1.98 5.00 -16.43
N PRO A 49 1.70 5.20 -17.73
CA PRO A 49 0.56 5.99 -18.20
C PRO A 49 -0.78 5.46 -17.67
N GLN A 50 -0.91 4.13 -17.61
CA GLN A 50 -2.11 3.47 -17.08
C GLN A 50 -2.30 3.66 -15.57
N LEU A 51 -1.22 3.79 -14.79
CA LEU A 51 -1.33 4.06 -13.35
C LEU A 51 -1.65 5.54 -13.11
N VAL A 52 -1.10 6.47 -13.91
CA VAL A 52 -1.48 7.89 -13.86
C VAL A 52 -2.97 8.03 -14.16
N LYS A 53 -3.46 7.38 -15.22
CA LYS A 53 -4.89 7.36 -15.54
C LYS A 53 -5.71 6.75 -14.39
N GLY A 54 -5.25 5.64 -13.80
CA GLY A 54 -5.91 5.01 -12.66
C GLY A 54 -6.04 5.94 -11.44
N THR A 55 -4.99 6.71 -11.14
CA THR A 55 -4.99 7.74 -10.10
C THR A 55 -5.99 8.86 -10.43
N LEU A 56 -6.03 9.32 -11.68
CA LEU A 56 -6.97 10.35 -12.13
C LEU A 56 -8.44 9.89 -12.05
N ASP A 57 -8.75 8.70 -12.55
CA ASP A 57 -10.09 8.13 -12.49
C ASP A 57 -10.57 8.01 -11.03
N PHE A 58 -9.67 7.59 -10.14
CA PHE A 58 -9.93 7.51 -8.70
C PHE A 58 -10.22 8.89 -8.09
N TYR A 59 -9.33 9.88 -8.29
CA TYR A 59 -9.51 11.20 -7.68
C TYR A 59 -10.66 11.99 -8.28
N LYS A 60 -10.95 11.81 -9.58
CA LYS A 60 -12.14 12.38 -10.19
C LYS A 60 -13.41 11.90 -9.48
N ALA A 61 -13.54 10.60 -9.27
CA ALA A 61 -14.68 10.04 -8.54
C ALA A 61 -14.71 10.50 -7.06
N PHE A 62 -13.57 10.43 -6.37
CA PHE A 62 -13.46 10.80 -4.96
C PHE A 62 -13.76 12.29 -4.74
N LEU A 63 -13.07 13.19 -5.44
CA LEU A 63 -13.20 14.64 -5.25
C LEU A 63 -14.58 15.14 -5.66
N THR A 64 -15.18 14.60 -6.72
CA THR A 64 -16.57 14.94 -7.08
C THR A 64 -17.53 14.47 -6.00
N SER A 65 -17.39 13.25 -5.47
CA SER A 65 -18.24 12.79 -4.37
C SER A 65 -18.04 13.59 -3.09
N TRP A 66 -16.79 13.99 -2.79
CA TRP A 66 -16.40 14.65 -1.56
C TRP A 66 -16.81 16.13 -1.54
N SER A 67 -16.45 16.88 -2.58
CA SER A 67 -16.75 18.32 -2.72
C SER A 67 -18.17 18.58 -3.25
N GLY A 68 -18.75 17.62 -3.97
CA GLY A 68 -19.98 17.79 -4.75
C GLY A 68 -19.85 18.70 -5.97
N LEU A 69 -18.64 19.06 -6.35
CA LEU A 69 -18.34 19.82 -7.56
C LEU A 69 -18.13 18.88 -8.75
N SER A 70 -18.47 19.34 -9.93
CA SER A 70 -18.11 18.68 -11.18
C SER A 70 -16.58 18.65 -11.35
N TRP A 71 -16.09 17.73 -12.19
CA TRP A 71 -14.66 17.68 -12.50
C TRP A 71 -14.14 18.99 -13.08
N THR A 72 -14.94 19.67 -13.91
CA THR A 72 -14.59 20.96 -14.49
C THR A 72 -14.42 22.05 -13.43
N GLU A 73 -15.32 22.11 -12.44
CA GLU A 73 -15.18 23.05 -11.31
C GLU A 73 -13.95 22.72 -10.45
N ILE A 74 -13.66 21.43 -10.23
CA ILE A 74 -12.44 20.98 -9.55
C ILE A 74 -11.18 21.43 -10.31
N GLN A 75 -11.17 21.26 -11.63
CA GLN A 75 -10.09 21.73 -12.50
C GLN A 75 -9.94 23.26 -12.44
N GLN A 76 -11.04 24.02 -12.32
CA GLN A 76 -10.97 25.48 -12.15
C GLN A 76 -10.28 25.87 -10.84
N HIS A 77 -10.58 25.16 -9.74
CA HIS A 77 -9.88 25.37 -8.48
C HIS A 77 -8.38 25.05 -8.57
N ALA A 78 -8.03 23.94 -9.21
CA ALA A 78 -6.63 23.58 -9.43
C ALA A 78 -5.91 24.60 -10.34
N ASN A 79 -6.58 25.10 -11.37
CA ASN A 79 -6.06 26.17 -12.23
C ASN A 79 -5.76 27.46 -11.47
N GLY A 80 -6.43 27.73 -10.35
CA GLY A 80 -6.13 28.87 -9.48
C GLY A 80 -4.68 28.87 -8.95
N PHE A 81 -4.05 27.69 -8.83
CA PHE A 81 -2.66 27.55 -8.41
C PHE A 81 -1.65 27.72 -9.54
N VAL A 82 -2.06 27.59 -10.80
CA VAL A 82 -1.14 27.59 -11.95
C VAL A 82 -0.31 28.89 -12.04
N PRO A 83 -0.88 30.10 -11.88
CA PRO A 83 -0.09 31.34 -11.91
C PRO A 83 0.98 31.39 -10.82
N TYR A 84 0.68 30.88 -9.62
CA TYR A 84 1.64 30.80 -8.52
C TYR A 84 2.73 29.78 -8.83
N LEU A 85 2.36 28.59 -9.30
CA LEU A 85 3.30 27.53 -9.67
C LEU A 85 4.25 27.97 -10.79
N GLN A 86 3.74 28.62 -11.84
CA GLN A 86 4.57 29.10 -12.94
C GLN A 86 5.56 30.19 -12.51
N ARG A 87 5.18 31.01 -11.53
CA ARG A 87 6.02 32.12 -11.03
C ARG A 87 7.05 31.67 -10.01
N GLU A 88 6.62 30.97 -8.97
CA GLU A 88 7.48 30.59 -7.84
C GLU A 88 8.14 29.22 -8.03
N TRP A 89 7.51 28.34 -8.82
CA TRP A 89 7.89 26.94 -8.96
C TRP A 89 7.92 26.46 -10.43
N PRO A 90 8.56 27.22 -11.35
CA PRO A 90 8.52 26.91 -12.78
C PRO A 90 9.04 25.50 -13.10
N ASP A 91 10.06 25.05 -12.37
CA ASP A 91 10.62 23.70 -12.51
C ASP A 91 9.61 22.60 -12.14
N PHE A 92 8.87 22.77 -11.05
CA PHE A 92 7.85 21.80 -10.65
C PHE A 92 6.63 21.82 -11.56
N TYR A 93 6.26 22.99 -12.08
CA TYR A 93 5.24 23.07 -13.12
C TYR A 93 5.69 22.35 -14.40
N ALA A 94 6.95 22.54 -14.82
CA ALA A 94 7.52 21.83 -15.96
C ALA A 94 7.57 20.31 -15.73
N GLU A 95 7.85 19.84 -14.51
CA GLU A 95 7.76 18.41 -14.16
C GLU A 95 6.31 17.90 -14.31
N MET A 96 5.30 18.67 -13.91
CA MET A 96 3.89 18.32 -14.13
C MET A 96 3.50 18.32 -15.61
N GLU A 97 4.00 19.27 -16.42
CA GLU A 97 3.82 19.29 -17.88
C GLU A 97 4.45 18.07 -18.55
N GLY A 98 5.63 17.67 -18.07
CA GLY A 98 6.29 16.44 -18.49
C GLY A 98 5.42 15.22 -18.21
N ILE A 99 4.92 15.08 -16.97
CA ILE A 99 4.03 13.96 -16.59
C ILE A 99 2.81 13.92 -17.51
N ALA A 100 2.17 15.06 -17.74
CA ALA A 100 1.00 15.17 -18.60
C ALA A 100 1.30 14.67 -20.03
N SER A 101 2.41 15.16 -20.60
CA SER A 101 2.87 14.76 -21.94
C SER A 101 3.23 13.28 -22.02
N GLY A 102 3.94 12.74 -21.02
CA GLY A 102 4.37 11.35 -20.99
C GLY A 102 3.23 10.36 -20.74
N SER A 103 2.17 10.78 -20.04
CA SER A 103 1.01 9.95 -19.72
C SER A 103 -0.21 10.19 -20.62
N GLU A 104 -0.07 11.08 -21.60
CA GLU A 104 -1.16 11.51 -22.51
C GLU A 104 -2.39 12.04 -21.76
N GLN A 105 -2.15 12.82 -20.71
CA GLN A 105 -3.19 13.47 -19.90
C GLN A 105 -3.12 15.00 -20.07
N HIS A 106 -4.18 15.70 -19.67
CA HIS A 106 -4.14 17.17 -19.64
C HIS A 106 -3.32 17.66 -18.46
N VAL A 107 -2.52 18.73 -18.66
CA VAL A 107 -1.69 19.30 -17.59
C VAL A 107 -2.52 19.70 -16.36
N VAL A 108 -3.71 20.26 -16.55
CA VAL A 108 -4.61 20.62 -15.44
C VAL A 108 -5.02 19.41 -14.60
N ASP A 109 -5.15 18.23 -15.20
CA ASP A 109 -5.48 17.00 -14.47
C ASP A 109 -4.30 16.57 -13.58
N ILE A 110 -3.06 16.73 -14.06
CA ILE A 110 -1.86 16.48 -13.26
C ILE A 110 -1.72 17.53 -12.15
N VAL A 111 -2.02 18.80 -12.43
CA VAL A 111 -2.06 19.85 -11.40
C VAL A 111 -3.09 19.48 -10.33
N CYS A 112 -4.30 19.05 -10.70
CA CYS A 112 -5.32 18.57 -9.76
C CYS A 112 -4.80 17.48 -8.81
N LEU A 113 -4.00 16.52 -9.30
CA LEU A 113 -3.39 15.49 -8.46
C LEU A 113 -2.41 16.07 -7.44
N ASN A 114 -1.60 17.04 -7.87
CA ASN A 114 -0.57 17.66 -7.03
C ASN A 114 -1.14 18.73 -6.08
N VAL A 115 -2.38 19.19 -6.29
CA VAL A 115 -3.12 20.05 -5.36
C VAL A 115 -4.32 19.35 -4.71
N ARG A 116 -4.30 18.00 -4.66
CA ARG A 116 -5.45 17.22 -4.19
C ARG A 116 -5.83 17.51 -2.73
N THR A 117 -4.86 17.87 -1.88
CA THR A 117 -5.09 18.19 -0.46
C THR A 117 -5.87 19.49 -0.33
N GLU A 118 -5.47 20.49 -1.11
CA GLU A 118 -6.09 21.81 -1.20
C GLU A 118 -7.54 21.69 -1.68
N VAL A 119 -7.76 20.88 -2.73
CA VAL A 119 -9.11 20.65 -3.27
C VAL A 119 -9.97 19.82 -2.31
N ALA A 120 -9.43 18.73 -1.75
CA ALA A 120 -10.20 17.85 -0.88
C ALA A 120 -10.54 18.54 0.44
N PHE A 121 -9.54 18.91 1.23
CA PHE A 121 -9.79 19.38 2.59
C PHE A 121 -10.19 20.85 2.61
N GLY A 122 -9.62 21.67 1.74
CA GLY A 122 -9.90 23.10 1.67
C GLY A 122 -11.27 23.50 1.15
N LEU A 123 -11.89 22.69 0.29
CA LEU A 123 -13.20 22.96 -0.34
C LEU A 123 -14.31 22.01 0.18
N SER A 124 -14.08 21.32 1.29
CA SER A 124 -15.02 20.35 1.84
C SER A 124 -16.41 20.98 2.11
N LYS A 125 -17.47 20.24 1.73
CA LYS A 125 -18.86 20.61 2.05
C LYS A 125 -19.12 20.76 3.55
N ALA A 126 -18.31 20.13 4.40
CA ALA A 126 -18.40 20.26 5.85
C ALA A 126 -18.35 21.74 6.29
N PHE A 127 -17.50 22.54 5.65
CA PHE A 127 -17.35 23.96 5.93
C PHE A 127 -18.48 24.84 5.38
N LYS A 128 -19.25 24.37 4.39
CA LYS A 128 -20.39 25.12 3.82
C LYS A 128 -21.67 25.00 4.67
N LYS A 129 -21.75 24.04 5.60
CA LYS A 129 -22.96 23.77 6.41
C LYS A 129 -22.78 24.00 7.91
N GLY A 130 -21.65 24.53 8.37
CA GLY A 130 -21.35 24.63 9.81
C GLY A 130 -21.36 23.26 10.50
N ALA A 131 -21.07 22.19 9.75
CA ALA A 131 -21.08 20.84 10.28
C ALA A 131 -19.78 20.60 11.05
N SER A 132 -19.90 20.24 12.34
CA SER A 132 -18.79 19.85 13.21
C SER A 132 -18.22 18.46 12.89
N THR A 133 -18.81 17.74 11.93
CA THR A 133 -18.42 16.40 11.54
C THR A 133 -18.16 16.29 10.04
N ALA A 134 -17.08 15.59 9.69
CA ALA A 134 -16.78 15.21 8.33
C ALA A 134 -17.93 14.38 7.73
N PRO A 135 -18.13 14.39 6.40
CA PRO A 135 -18.87 13.32 5.77
C PRO A 135 -18.27 11.96 6.19
N GLU A 136 -19.11 10.95 6.44
CA GLU A 136 -18.69 9.54 6.70
C GLU A 136 -17.71 8.97 5.64
N ALA A 137 -17.53 9.67 4.53
CA ALA A 137 -16.62 9.33 3.44
C ALA A 137 -15.14 9.68 3.67
N ALA A 138 -14.76 10.33 4.78
CA ALA A 138 -13.38 10.76 5.03
C ALA A 138 -12.55 9.58 5.54
N SER A 139 -11.70 9.02 4.69
CA SER A 139 -10.93 7.81 5.00
C SER A 139 -9.44 7.97 4.69
N ASP A 140 -8.88 9.17 4.94
CA ASP A 140 -7.42 9.29 5.12
C ASP A 140 -7.04 8.86 6.53
N GLY A 141 -5.92 8.19 6.68
CA GLY A 141 -5.33 7.96 7.99
C GLY A 141 -3.84 7.74 7.85
N CYS A 142 -3.03 8.38 8.68
CA CYS A 142 -1.58 8.19 8.68
C CYS A 142 -1.11 8.18 10.13
N THR A 143 -0.21 7.26 10.48
CA THR A 143 0.57 7.37 11.72
C THR A 143 2.01 7.56 11.30
N SER A 144 2.70 8.55 11.85
CA SER A 144 4.10 8.87 11.54
C SER A 144 4.95 8.93 12.81
N LEU A 145 6.21 8.53 12.70
CA LEU A 145 7.21 8.56 13.76
C LEU A 145 8.56 8.95 13.17
N ALA A 146 9.20 9.95 13.77
CA ALA A 146 10.64 10.17 13.69
C ALA A 146 11.23 9.75 15.03
N TRP A 147 12.33 8.99 15.04
CA TRP A 147 13.06 8.65 16.26
C TRP A 147 14.56 8.66 16.01
N ALA A 148 15.27 9.49 16.76
CA ALA A 148 16.71 9.64 16.68
C ALA A 148 17.38 9.47 18.04
N LYS A 149 18.42 8.65 18.08
CA LYS A 149 19.20 8.33 19.29
C LYS A 149 20.57 7.78 18.89
N ASP A 150 21.62 8.16 19.61
CA ASP A 150 22.97 7.62 19.46
C ASP A 150 23.51 7.59 18.01
N GLY A 151 23.32 8.69 17.28
CA GLY A 151 23.80 8.83 15.89
C GLY A 151 22.99 8.05 14.85
N ARG A 152 21.80 7.56 15.21
CA ARG A 152 20.80 6.98 14.32
C ARG A 152 19.64 7.94 14.16
N SER A 153 19.03 7.93 12.97
CA SER A 153 17.83 8.72 12.66
C SER A 153 16.91 7.91 11.77
N ILE A 154 15.76 7.50 12.31
CA ILE A 154 14.74 6.72 11.61
C ILE A 154 13.47 7.53 11.44
N LEU A 155 12.91 7.51 10.22
CA LEU A 155 11.66 8.17 9.87
C LEU A 155 10.70 7.16 9.23
N ALA A 156 9.50 7.02 9.77
CA ALA A 156 8.58 5.94 9.40
C ALA A 156 7.11 6.34 9.41
N GLN A 157 6.31 5.72 8.54
CA GLN A 157 4.89 5.99 8.40
C GLN A 157 4.09 4.78 7.90
N ASN A 158 2.91 4.56 8.49
CA ASN A 158 1.81 3.86 7.83
C ASN A 158 0.95 4.86 7.06
N TRP A 159 0.74 4.60 5.77
CA TRP A 159 -0.21 5.36 4.95
C TRP A 159 -1.49 4.54 4.74
N ASP A 160 -2.58 4.99 5.35
CA ASP A 160 -3.92 4.43 5.20
C ASP A 160 -4.72 5.23 4.18
N TRP A 161 -5.25 4.52 3.21
CA TRP A 161 -6.09 5.14 2.20
C TRP A 161 -7.07 4.12 1.62
N MET A 162 -7.85 4.55 0.63
CA MET A 162 -8.81 3.69 -0.03
C MET A 162 -8.10 2.62 -0.87
N ALA A 163 -8.53 1.36 -0.70
CA ALA A 163 -7.93 0.19 -1.33
C ALA A 163 -7.68 0.28 -2.86
N PRO A 164 -8.55 0.92 -3.68
CA PRO A 164 -8.29 1.04 -5.12
C PRO A 164 -6.96 1.71 -5.48
N GLN A 165 -6.51 2.64 -4.64
CA GLN A 165 -5.30 3.42 -4.93
C GLN A 165 -4.00 2.62 -4.73
N ARG A 166 -4.08 1.48 -4.04
CA ARG A 166 -2.95 0.56 -3.84
C ARG A 166 -2.25 0.19 -5.14
N ASN A 167 -3.01 0.02 -6.22
CA ASN A 167 -2.50 -0.41 -7.52
C ASN A 167 -1.81 0.73 -8.30
N ASN A 168 -1.98 1.97 -7.86
CA ASN A 168 -1.46 3.16 -8.53
C ASN A 168 -0.25 3.76 -7.80
N LEU A 169 0.30 3.04 -6.81
CA LEU A 169 1.49 3.46 -6.08
C LEU A 169 2.77 3.12 -6.83
N VAL A 170 3.70 4.07 -6.83
CA VAL A 170 5.00 3.96 -7.49
C VAL A 170 6.10 4.50 -6.58
N VAL A 171 7.31 4.05 -6.84
CA VAL A 171 8.52 4.58 -6.21
C VAL A 171 9.30 5.33 -7.27
N LEU A 172 9.60 6.60 -7.04
CA LEU A 172 10.46 7.42 -7.88
C LEU A 172 11.88 7.41 -7.31
N GLN A 173 12.86 7.08 -8.15
CA GLN A 173 14.28 7.29 -7.91
C GLN A 173 14.75 8.39 -8.88
N GLY A 174 14.76 9.63 -8.41
CA GLY A 174 15.04 10.77 -9.25
C GLY A 174 16.49 11.25 -9.15
N THR A 175 17.05 11.61 -10.30
CA THR A 175 18.40 12.18 -10.47
C THR A 175 18.31 13.47 -11.29
N PRO A 176 17.94 14.60 -10.64
CA PRO A 176 17.90 15.89 -11.32
C PRO A 176 19.31 16.34 -11.74
N ASP A 177 19.41 17.21 -12.75
CA ASP A 177 20.71 17.69 -13.25
C ASP A 177 21.48 18.54 -12.21
N ASN A 178 20.79 19.40 -11.46
CA ASN A 178 21.40 20.40 -10.57
C ASN A 178 20.85 20.37 -9.13
N LEU A 179 20.11 19.32 -8.78
CA LEU A 179 19.46 19.16 -7.47
C LEU A 179 19.77 17.77 -6.91
N PRO A 180 19.68 17.57 -5.58
CA PRO A 180 20.02 16.28 -5.00
C PRO A 180 19.16 15.14 -5.54
N ARG A 181 19.77 13.96 -5.63
CA ARG A 181 19.03 12.70 -5.86
C ARG A 181 18.04 12.49 -4.73
N PHE A 182 16.88 11.95 -5.09
CA PHE A 182 15.82 11.69 -4.14
C PHE A 182 15.12 10.37 -4.40
N PHE A 183 14.51 9.85 -3.35
CA PHE A 183 13.63 8.71 -3.33
C PHE A 183 12.25 9.19 -2.88
N SER A 184 11.17 8.82 -3.58
CA SER A 184 9.81 9.15 -3.16
C SER A 184 8.83 8.01 -3.46
N CYS A 185 8.16 7.52 -2.42
CA CYS A 185 6.98 6.67 -2.53
C CYS A 185 5.75 7.55 -2.73
N THR A 186 5.12 7.46 -3.90
CA THR A 186 4.06 8.38 -4.33
C THR A 186 2.95 7.66 -5.09
N GLU A 187 1.91 8.39 -5.41
CA GLU A 187 0.88 7.96 -6.35
C GLU A 187 1.29 8.39 -7.76
N ALA A 188 1.07 7.53 -8.76
CA ALA A 188 1.45 7.84 -10.13
C ALA A 188 0.79 9.15 -10.58
N GLY A 189 1.61 10.09 -11.07
CA GLY A 189 1.20 11.45 -11.46
C GLY A 189 1.47 12.55 -10.42
N ILE A 190 1.86 12.20 -9.19
CA ILE A 190 2.24 13.17 -8.14
C ILE A 190 3.78 13.28 -8.06
N ILE A 191 4.31 14.52 -8.11
CA ILE A 191 5.76 14.78 -8.20
C ILE A 191 6.51 14.51 -6.89
N GLY A 192 5.85 14.68 -5.74
CA GLY A 192 6.46 14.49 -4.42
C GLY A 192 5.44 14.07 -3.37
N LYS A 193 5.84 13.15 -2.49
CA LYS A 193 5.02 12.66 -1.39
C LYS A 193 5.88 12.26 -0.19
N ILE A 194 6.10 10.97 0.03
CA ILE A 194 6.84 10.46 1.20
C ILE A 194 8.20 9.94 0.74
N GLY A 195 9.29 10.38 1.36
CA GLY A 195 10.62 10.00 0.88
C GLY A 195 11.79 10.69 1.55
N PHE A 196 12.98 10.58 0.95
CA PHE A 196 14.20 11.20 1.44
C PHE A 196 15.19 11.49 0.31
N ASN A 197 16.17 12.35 0.55
CA ASN A 197 17.19 12.75 -0.43
C ASN A 197 18.61 12.24 -0.11
N GLU A 198 19.58 12.53 -0.98
CA GLU A 198 20.97 12.05 -0.82
C GLU A 198 21.72 12.65 0.37
N TYR A 199 21.22 13.73 0.97
CA TYR A 199 21.74 14.30 2.21
C TYR A 199 21.18 13.59 3.46
N GLY A 200 20.12 12.79 3.28
CA GLY A 200 19.42 12.14 4.38
C GLY A 200 18.31 13.00 4.98
N VAL A 201 17.83 14.04 4.28
CA VAL A 201 16.59 14.74 4.67
C VAL A 201 15.40 13.93 4.19
N GLY A 202 14.52 13.55 5.11
CA GLY A 202 13.30 12.80 4.86
C GLY A 202 12.04 13.59 5.20
N VAL A 203 10.95 13.29 4.49
CA VAL A 203 9.62 13.86 4.73
C VAL A 203 8.53 12.80 4.71
N LEU A 204 7.56 12.95 5.61
CA LEU A 204 6.30 12.20 5.65
C LEU A 204 5.12 13.17 5.60
N LEU A 205 3.94 12.70 5.20
CA LEU A 205 2.72 13.51 5.13
C LEU A 205 1.58 12.87 5.90
N ASN A 206 0.92 13.64 6.76
CA ASN A 206 -0.34 13.25 7.35
C ASN A 206 -1.40 14.31 6.99
N ALA A 207 -2.57 13.86 6.53
CA ALA A 207 -3.68 14.76 6.25
C ALA A 207 -4.27 15.37 7.53
N ILE A 208 -4.55 16.67 7.50
CA ILE A 208 -5.33 17.39 8.52
C ILE A 208 -6.45 18.14 7.80
N ALA A 209 -7.62 18.25 8.44
CA ALA A 209 -8.75 18.98 7.89
C ALA A 209 -8.96 20.31 8.64
N ALA A 210 -8.61 21.42 8.01
CA ALA A 210 -8.95 22.75 8.47
C ALA A 210 -9.45 23.63 7.33
N LYS A 211 -10.24 24.64 7.71
CA LYS A 211 -10.85 25.57 6.77
C LYS A 211 -9.79 26.50 6.20
N GLY A 212 -9.92 26.78 4.90
CA GLY A 212 -9.10 27.76 4.22
C GLY A 212 -8.09 27.12 3.26
N VAL A 213 -7.91 27.79 2.12
CA VAL A 213 -6.89 27.51 1.13
C VAL A 213 -6.38 28.84 0.62
N ASP A 214 -5.07 28.96 0.48
CA ASP A 214 -4.43 30.12 -0.12
C ASP A 214 -3.71 29.73 -1.42
N PRO A 215 -4.26 30.06 -2.61
CA PRO A 215 -3.64 29.74 -3.89
C PRO A 215 -2.36 30.53 -4.18
N THR A 216 -1.98 31.46 -3.30
CA THR A 216 -0.74 32.23 -3.36
C THR A 216 0.37 31.68 -2.47
N LYS A 217 0.15 30.51 -1.86
CA LYS A 217 1.13 29.76 -1.05
C LYS A 217 1.45 28.40 -1.68
N THR A 218 2.45 27.71 -1.14
CA THR A 218 2.96 26.45 -1.70
C THR A 218 1.98 25.29 -1.46
N PRO A 219 1.51 24.57 -2.51
CA PRO A 219 0.70 23.37 -2.31
C PRO A 219 1.45 22.29 -1.54
N VAL A 220 0.76 21.49 -0.74
CA VAL A 220 1.32 20.49 0.18
C VAL A 220 2.25 19.50 -0.52
N HIS A 221 1.87 18.94 -1.67
CA HIS A 221 2.73 17.99 -2.39
C HIS A 221 3.93 18.68 -3.08
N VAL A 222 3.80 19.96 -3.40
CA VAL A 222 4.91 20.79 -3.89
C VAL A 222 5.87 21.11 -2.74
N ALA A 223 5.36 21.39 -1.54
CA ALA A 223 6.17 21.58 -0.33
C ALA A 223 6.98 20.32 0.02
N LEU A 224 6.35 19.13 -0.04
CA LEU A 224 7.04 17.85 0.14
C LEU A 224 8.15 17.63 -0.90
N ARG A 225 7.85 17.92 -2.18
CA ARG A 225 8.84 17.83 -3.26
C ARG A 225 10.00 18.78 -3.04
N ASN A 226 9.69 20.01 -2.64
CA ASN A 226 10.66 21.06 -2.37
C ASN A 226 11.57 20.72 -1.18
N ALA A 227 11.00 20.14 -0.11
CA ALA A 227 11.76 19.72 1.07
C ALA A 227 12.90 18.75 0.73
N LEU A 228 12.69 17.88 -0.26
CA LEU A 228 13.70 16.92 -0.74
C LEU A 228 14.88 17.58 -1.46
N GLN A 229 14.94 18.91 -1.58
CA GLN A 229 16.07 19.64 -2.16
C GLN A 229 17.06 20.16 -1.12
N PHE A 230 16.68 20.20 0.16
CA PHE A 230 17.48 20.81 1.23
C PHE A 230 18.44 19.82 1.90
N LYS A 231 19.38 20.33 2.69
CA LYS A 231 20.41 19.54 3.37
C LYS A 231 20.09 19.23 4.83
N THR A 232 19.22 20.01 5.46
CA THR A 232 18.87 19.86 6.88
C THR A 232 17.39 20.07 7.14
N THR A 233 16.89 19.54 8.26
CA THR A 233 15.53 19.78 8.77
C THR A 233 15.28 21.27 8.96
N ALA A 234 16.22 21.98 9.58
CA ALA A 234 16.10 23.42 9.81
C ALA A 234 15.96 24.26 8.53
N GLU A 235 16.63 23.89 7.42
CA GLU A 235 16.47 24.55 6.12
C GLU A 235 15.04 24.37 5.57
N VAL A 236 14.49 23.16 5.68
CA VAL A 236 13.12 22.85 5.24
C VAL A 236 12.11 23.67 6.04
N VAL A 237 12.19 23.65 7.37
CA VAL A 237 11.23 24.35 8.23
C VAL A 237 11.32 25.86 8.04
N LYS A 238 12.53 26.41 7.83
CA LYS A 238 12.71 27.81 7.49
C LYS A 238 12.03 28.17 6.16
N ASP A 239 12.16 27.34 5.13
CA ASP A 239 11.50 27.56 3.84
C ASP A 239 9.97 27.50 3.97
N PHE A 240 9.45 26.53 4.72
CA PHE A 240 8.01 26.42 4.99
C PHE A 240 7.46 27.65 5.70
N ARG A 241 8.15 28.15 6.74
CA ARG A 241 7.77 29.39 7.44
C ARG A 241 7.82 30.61 6.53
N LEU A 242 8.79 30.68 5.62
CA LEU A 242 8.96 31.82 4.72
C LEU A 242 7.90 31.85 3.60
N LYS A 243 7.65 30.71 2.96
CA LYS A 243 6.76 30.61 1.79
C LYS A 243 5.30 30.33 2.15
N GLY A 244 5.07 29.75 3.32
CA GLY A 244 3.77 29.25 3.74
C GLY A 244 3.34 28.01 2.93
N ILE A 245 2.36 27.29 3.50
CA ILE A 245 1.73 26.14 2.87
C ILE A 245 0.25 26.50 2.61
N ALA A 246 -0.26 26.08 1.45
CA ALA A 246 -1.55 26.52 0.96
C ALA A 246 -2.75 25.95 1.72
N ALA A 247 -2.58 24.85 2.44
CA ALA A 247 -3.67 24.13 3.09
C ALA A 247 -3.22 23.42 4.37
N ALA A 248 -4.21 22.88 5.08
CA ALA A 248 -4.02 22.11 6.29
C ALA A 248 -3.25 20.81 6.03
N ALA A 249 -2.16 20.58 6.75
CA ALA A 249 -1.39 19.34 6.70
C ALA A 249 -0.47 19.22 7.92
N HIS A 250 0.02 18.01 8.16
CA HIS A 250 1.21 17.80 8.95
C HIS A 250 2.31 17.17 8.10
N ILE A 251 3.50 17.78 8.10
CA ILE A 251 4.67 17.29 7.39
C ILE A 251 5.75 16.99 8.43
N LEU A 252 6.07 15.70 8.62
CA LEU A 252 7.15 15.30 9.52
C LEU A 252 8.47 15.35 8.74
N VAL A 253 9.39 16.20 9.18
CA VAL A 253 10.72 16.35 8.59
C VAL A 253 11.75 15.81 9.57
N SER A 254 12.71 15.04 9.08
CA SER A 254 13.88 14.65 9.86
C SER A 254 15.11 14.53 8.97
N ASP A 255 16.31 14.62 9.53
CA ASP A 255 17.55 14.49 8.80
C ASP A 255 18.55 13.50 9.43
N ALA A 256 19.64 13.24 8.71
CA ALA A 256 20.69 12.31 9.13
C ALA A 256 21.42 12.72 10.42
N SER A 257 21.31 13.97 10.88
CA SER A 257 21.90 14.40 12.16
C SER A 257 21.04 13.98 13.36
N GLY A 258 19.80 13.52 13.13
CA GLY A 258 18.83 13.22 14.17
C GLY A 258 17.98 14.44 14.58
N ASP A 259 18.02 15.51 13.80
CA ASP A 259 17.06 16.60 13.94
C ASP A 259 15.71 16.19 13.36
N ALA A 260 14.62 16.60 14.01
CA ALA A 260 13.27 16.22 13.62
C ALA A 260 12.24 17.24 14.10
N GLU A 261 11.36 17.67 13.19
CA GLU A 261 10.31 18.64 13.46
C GLU A 261 9.02 18.23 12.70
N GLY A 262 7.91 18.13 13.43
CA GLY A 262 6.59 17.94 12.85
C GLY A 262 5.96 19.29 12.52
N VAL A 263 5.87 19.64 11.24
CA VAL A 263 5.33 20.93 10.81
C VAL A 263 3.82 20.81 10.60
N GLU A 264 3.04 21.40 11.50
CA GLU A 264 1.60 21.59 11.33
C GLU A 264 1.35 22.88 10.57
N SER A 265 0.70 22.81 9.42
CA SER A 265 0.40 23.97 8.61
C SER A 265 -1.09 24.16 8.44
N SER A 266 -1.51 25.42 8.32
CA SER A 266 -2.83 25.82 7.84
C SER A 266 -2.67 26.83 6.68
N ALA A 267 -3.80 27.32 6.14
CA ALA A 267 -3.75 28.43 5.19
C ALA A 267 -3.31 29.76 5.85
N PHE A 268 -3.21 29.84 7.18
CA PHE A 268 -2.99 31.08 7.93
C PHE A 268 -1.66 31.09 8.66
N ASP A 269 -1.28 29.97 9.27
CA ASP A 269 -0.13 29.84 10.17
C ASP A 269 0.59 28.49 10.03
N ILE A 270 1.73 28.38 10.72
CA ILE A 270 2.54 27.18 10.82
C ILE A 270 3.01 27.04 12.26
N GLU A 271 2.76 25.88 12.84
CA GLU A 271 3.23 25.48 14.16
C GLU A 271 4.15 24.26 14.04
N VAL A 272 4.99 24.07 15.06
CA VAL A 272 5.98 22.98 15.06
C VAL A 272 5.84 22.11 16.31
N CYS A 273 5.76 20.81 16.08
CA CYS A 273 5.87 19.75 17.06
C CYS A 273 7.35 19.36 17.20
N GLU A 274 7.95 19.74 18.32
CA GLU A 274 9.34 19.42 18.63
C GLU A 274 9.50 17.96 19.10
N LYS A 275 10.73 17.45 19.02
CA LYS A 275 11.08 16.16 19.60
C LYS A 275 10.97 16.17 21.12
N ASP A 276 10.54 15.05 21.66
CA ASP A 276 10.51 14.80 23.10
C ASP A 276 11.90 14.48 23.67
N ASN A 277 11.94 14.06 24.94
CA ASN A 277 13.16 13.73 25.67
C ASN A 277 13.84 12.43 25.21
N ILE A 278 13.16 11.54 24.48
CA ILE A 278 13.75 10.34 23.88
C ILE A 278 14.19 10.55 22.42
N GLY A 279 13.99 11.77 21.91
CA GLY A 279 14.32 12.15 20.54
C GLY A 279 13.28 11.68 19.52
N ALA A 280 12.02 11.50 19.95
CA ALA A 280 10.93 11.10 19.08
C ALA A 280 9.97 12.26 18.76
N VAL A 281 9.39 12.22 17.56
CA VAL A 281 8.25 13.05 17.14
C VAL A 281 7.21 12.11 16.54
N VAL A 282 6.01 12.12 17.09
CA VAL A 282 4.89 11.29 16.62
C VAL A 282 3.75 12.16 16.14
N HIS A 283 3.02 11.66 15.14
CA HIS A 283 1.84 12.36 14.65
C HIS A 283 0.83 11.44 13.97
N SER A 284 -0.40 11.93 13.89
CA SER A 284 -1.54 11.27 13.28
C SER A 284 -2.27 12.22 12.34
N ASN A 285 -3.58 12.47 12.45
CA ASN A 285 -4.38 13.28 11.53
C ASN A 285 -5.19 14.41 12.21
N HIS A 286 -4.67 14.98 13.29
CA HIS A 286 -5.26 16.14 13.99
C HIS A 286 -4.13 17.09 14.41
N TYR A 287 -4.42 18.37 14.63
CA TYR A 287 -3.43 19.29 15.20
C TYR A 287 -3.14 18.92 16.65
N LEU A 288 -1.87 18.88 17.02
CA LEU A 288 -1.36 18.75 18.38
C LEU A 288 -1.04 20.11 19.00
N LYS A 289 -0.74 21.12 18.17
CA LYS A 289 -0.47 22.49 18.60
C LYS A 289 -1.73 23.35 18.47
N GLU A 290 -1.74 24.46 19.20
CA GLU A 290 -2.80 25.47 19.05
C GLU A 290 -2.53 26.31 17.80
N HIS A 291 -3.53 26.41 16.93
CA HIS A 291 -3.46 27.22 15.72
C HIS A 291 -4.35 28.46 15.83
N LYS A 292 -3.82 29.61 15.43
CA LYS A 292 -4.50 30.89 15.60
C LYS A 292 -5.46 31.16 14.45
N ASP A 293 -6.72 31.48 14.78
CA ASP A 293 -7.77 31.80 13.81
C ASP A 293 -8.07 30.65 12.82
N VAL A 294 -7.73 29.40 13.20
CA VAL A 294 -7.94 28.20 12.37
C VAL A 294 -9.15 27.40 12.85
N GLU A 295 -10.16 27.32 12.00
CA GLU A 295 -11.31 26.42 12.20
C GLU A 295 -11.00 25.03 11.65
N HIS A 296 -10.60 24.10 12.52
CA HIS A 296 -10.36 22.69 12.17
C HIS A 296 -11.51 21.76 12.58
N PHE A 297 -11.56 20.57 11.99
CA PHE A 297 -12.39 19.47 12.50
C PHE A 297 -11.67 18.13 12.48
N MET A 298 -11.99 17.29 13.45
CA MET A 298 -11.42 15.94 13.57
C MET A 298 -12.13 14.99 12.60
N PHE A 299 -11.62 14.88 11.38
CA PHE A 299 -12.21 13.99 10.37
C PHE A 299 -11.95 12.51 10.65
N LEU A 300 -10.88 12.20 11.39
CA LEU A 300 -10.55 10.85 11.82
C LEU A 300 -10.56 10.78 13.36
N GLN A 301 -11.62 10.20 13.92
CA GLN A 301 -11.87 10.19 15.36
C GLN A 301 -10.86 9.37 16.18
N CYS A 302 -10.24 8.33 15.60
CA CYS A 302 -9.18 7.56 16.27
C CYS A 302 -7.79 8.21 16.18
N SER A 303 -7.72 9.44 15.65
CA SER A 303 -6.46 10.13 15.45
C SER A 303 -5.69 10.34 16.77
N PRO A 304 -6.33 10.80 17.87
CA PRO A 304 -5.67 10.91 19.18
C PRO A 304 -5.20 9.58 19.75
N ASP A 305 -6.06 8.56 19.75
CA ASP A 305 -5.73 7.21 20.25
C ASP A 305 -4.50 6.63 19.54
N ARG A 306 -4.35 6.88 18.23
CA ARG A 306 -3.18 6.42 17.47
C ARG A 306 -1.91 7.19 17.81
N VAL A 307 -1.99 8.48 18.17
CA VAL A 307 -0.84 9.26 18.66
C VAL A 307 -0.40 8.70 20.00
N GLU A 308 -1.32 8.59 20.96
CA GLU A 308 -1.03 8.04 22.29
C GLU A 308 -0.45 6.62 22.20
N ARG A 309 -0.99 5.79 21.31
CA ARG A 309 -0.49 4.43 21.12
C ARG A 309 0.91 4.38 20.54
N ILE A 310 1.20 5.12 19.46
CA ILE A 310 2.56 5.08 18.87
C ILE A 310 3.58 5.72 19.81
N ASP A 311 3.17 6.75 20.56
CA ASP A 311 3.96 7.40 21.61
C ASP A 311 4.35 6.40 22.70
N THR A 312 3.37 5.69 23.26
CA THR A 312 3.61 4.65 24.27
C THR A 312 4.57 3.57 23.75
N LEU A 313 4.33 3.09 22.53
CA LEU A 313 5.14 2.03 21.92
C LEU A 313 6.60 2.45 21.71
N VAL A 314 6.87 3.68 21.26
CA VAL A 314 8.25 4.15 21.08
C VAL A 314 8.94 4.43 22.43
N HIS A 315 8.21 4.93 23.42
CA HIS A 315 8.72 5.15 24.78
C HIS A 315 9.08 3.85 25.51
N ASP A 316 8.22 2.82 25.41
CA ASP A 316 8.49 1.50 25.97
C ASP A 316 9.73 0.88 25.32
N LEU A 317 9.85 1.01 24.00
CA LEU A 317 10.99 0.52 23.24
C LEU A 317 12.27 1.27 23.62
N ALA A 318 12.23 2.60 23.73
CA ALA A 318 13.37 3.41 24.17
C ALA A 318 13.81 3.05 25.60
N THR A 319 12.86 2.86 26.52
CA THR A 319 13.11 2.49 27.92
C THR A 319 13.71 1.10 28.06
N SER A 320 13.39 0.18 27.14
CA SER A 320 14.01 -1.15 27.09
C SER A 320 15.50 -1.14 26.71
N GLY A 321 16.04 0.03 26.32
CA GLY A 321 17.42 0.19 25.86
C GLY A 321 17.60 -0.09 24.37
N ALA A 322 16.51 -0.31 23.61
CA ALA A 322 16.60 -0.52 22.18
C ALA A 322 17.04 0.75 21.43
N GLU A 323 17.69 0.55 20.29
CA GLU A 323 18.09 1.61 19.37
C GLU A 323 17.06 1.79 18.24
N PRO A 324 16.93 3.01 17.69
CA PRO A 324 16.13 3.26 16.50
C PRO A 324 16.80 2.61 15.28
N THR A 325 16.36 1.39 14.97
CA THR A 325 16.72 0.67 13.75
C THR A 325 15.49 0.51 12.87
N ILE A 326 15.70 0.25 11.57
CA ILE A 326 14.59 -0.03 10.65
C ILE A 326 13.69 -1.14 11.22
N ASP A 327 14.24 -2.26 11.68
CA ASP A 327 13.41 -3.39 12.11
C ASP A 327 12.65 -3.10 13.42
N ASN A 328 13.29 -2.43 14.36
CA ASN A 328 12.66 -2.04 15.64
C ASN A 328 11.49 -1.07 15.41
N VAL A 329 11.70 0.00 14.63
CA VAL A 329 10.66 0.99 14.33
C VAL A 329 9.56 0.37 13.45
N GLN A 330 9.93 -0.41 12.44
CA GLN A 330 8.99 -1.09 11.54
C GLN A 330 8.01 -1.99 12.30
N ALA A 331 8.45 -2.64 13.38
CA ALA A 331 7.62 -3.50 14.20
C ALA A 331 6.48 -2.74 14.91
N LEU A 332 6.71 -1.49 15.33
CA LEU A 332 5.69 -0.64 15.97
C LEU A 332 4.51 -0.39 15.03
N PHE A 333 4.78 -0.26 13.73
CA PHE A 333 3.77 -0.05 12.70
C PHE A 333 2.96 -1.29 12.32
N SER A 334 3.26 -2.44 12.94
CA SER A 334 2.44 -3.66 12.83
C SER A 334 1.43 -3.79 13.98
N ASP A 335 1.34 -2.80 14.86
CA ASP A 335 0.42 -2.80 15.99
C ASP A 335 -1.05 -2.78 15.53
N THR A 336 -1.80 -3.74 16.02
CA THR A 336 -3.23 -3.92 15.76
C THR A 336 -4.07 -3.61 17.01
N GLU A 337 -3.53 -2.92 18.02
CA GLU A 337 -4.34 -2.57 19.19
C GLU A 337 -5.35 -1.48 18.81
N GLY A 338 -6.61 -1.64 19.24
CA GLY A 338 -7.69 -0.72 18.84
C GLY A 338 -8.31 -1.01 17.46
N GLU A 339 -8.19 -2.24 16.92
CA GLU A 339 -8.91 -2.62 15.68
C GLU A 339 -10.42 -2.26 15.75
N PRO A 340 -11.03 -1.80 14.63
CA PRO A 340 -10.46 -1.68 13.28
C PRO A 340 -9.65 -0.38 13.05
N LYS A 341 -9.47 0.45 14.08
CA LYS A 341 -8.91 1.81 13.99
C LYS A 341 -7.46 1.92 14.48
N SER A 342 -6.78 0.79 14.58
CA SER A 342 -5.39 0.60 14.98
C SER A 342 -4.38 1.35 14.10
N ILE A 343 -3.11 1.38 14.52
CA ILE A 343 -1.98 1.91 13.72
C ILE A 343 -1.83 1.12 12.41
N CYS A 344 -1.85 -0.21 12.47
CA CYS A 344 -1.95 -1.07 11.30
C CYS A 344 -3.42 -1.39 11.04
N LYS A 345 -4.08 -0.61 10.17
CA LYS A 345 -5.50 -0.81 9.87
C LYS A 345 -5.70 -2.05 9.00
N PRO A 346 -6.48 -3.05 9.44
CA PRO A 346 -6.70 -4.26 8.67
C PRO A 346 -7.43 -3.97 7.35
N VAL A 347 -7.23 -4.83 6.36
CA VAL A 347 -8.03 -4.80 5.13
C VAL A 347 -9.48 -5.04 5.51
N GLN A 348 -10.31 -4.02 5.31
CA GLN A 348 -11.65 -3.98 5.87
C GLN A 348 -12.57 -5.06 5.31
N THR A 349 -13.69 -5.36 5.96
CA THR A 349 -14.67 -6.38 5.50
C THR A 349 -16.10 -5.83 5.36
N THR A 350 -16.36 -4.60 5.80
CA THR A 350 -17.68 -3.96 5.81
C THR A 350 -17.65 -2.65 5.01
N SER A 351 -18.83 -2.14 4.63
CA SER A 351 -18.98 -0.98 3.73
C SER A 351 -18.93 0.39 4.41
N LEU A 352 -18.90 0.44 5.75
CA LEU A 352 -19.05 1.67 6.53
C LEU A 352 -17.73 2.43 6.71
N GLU A 353 -16.61 1.74 6.73
CA GLU A 353 -15.29 2.38 6.69
C GLU A 353 -14.70 2.15 5.28
N LYS A 354 -13.77 3.01 4.83
CA LYS A 354 -13.23 2.94 3.45
C LYS A 354 -11.69 2.87 3.38
N SER A 355 -10.98 2.92 4.52
CA SER A 355 -9.51 3.05 4.58
C SER A 355 -8.80 1.83 5.18
N THR A 356 -7.72 1.39 4.58
CA THR A 356 -6.81 0.39 5.17
C THR A 356 -5.38 0.85 4.99
N THR A 357 -4.47 0.38 5.83
CA THR A 357 -3.04 0.59 5.60
C THR A 357 -2.69 0.00 4.24
N LEU A 358 -2.17 0.83 3.33
CA LEU A 358 -1.78 0.38 1.99
C LEU A 358 -0.32 -0.05 1.97
N PHE A 359 0.53 0.72 2.65
CA PHE A 359 1.93 0.41 2.85
C PHE A 359 2.46 1.03 4.14
N ASN A 360 3.56 0.45 4.63
CA ASN A 360 4.47 1.11 5.55
C ASN A 360 5.78 1.46 4.81
N ILE A 361 6.36 2.60 5.15
CA ILE A 361 7.75 2.92 4.84
C ILE A 361 8.51 3.23 6.12
N THR A 362 9.72 2.69 6.24
CA THR A 362 10.68 2.98 7.31
C THR A 362 12.02 3.33 6.69
N MET A 363 12.56 4.51 6.99
CA MET A 363 13.75 5.10 6.37
C MET A 363 14.84 5.30 7.40
N ASP A 364 16.04 4.78 7.13
CA ASP A 364 17.26 5.13 7.83
C ASP A 364 17.95 6.26 7.07
N LEU A 365 17.89 7.46 7.67
CA LEU A 365 18.34 8.69 7.06
C LEU A 365 19.87 8.82 7.04
N VAL A 366 20.55 8.14 7.98
CA VAL A 366 22.01 8.11 8.05
C VAL A 366 22.57 7.22 6.94
N THR A 367 22.03 6.00 6.80
CA THR A 367 22.48 5.05 5.77
C THR A 367 21.80 5.22 4.43
N LYS A 368 20.79 6.11 4.33
CA LYS A 368 20.06 6.47 3.10
C LYS A 368 19.38 5.25 2.49
N LYS A 369 18.77 4.43 3.36
CA LYS A 369 18.07 3.19 3.00
C LYS A 369 16.63 3.25 3.47
N ALA A 370 15.72 2.69 2.68
CA ALA A 370 14.32 2.54 3.06
C ALA A 370 13.89 1.08 2.95
N LYS A 371 13.05 0.67 3.89
CA LYS A 371 12.28 -0.58 3.84
C LYS A 371 10.82 -0.20 3.59
N LEU A 372 10.25 -0.76 2.54
CA LEU A 372 8.87 -0.54 2.13
C LEU A 372 8.14 -1.87 2.20
N ILE A 373 7.03 -1.91 2.95
CA ILE A 373 6.21 -3.11 3.10
C ILE A 373 4.80 -2.79 2.63
N MET A 374 4.33 -3.51 1.61
CA MET A 374 2.92 -3.49 1.22
C MET A 374 2.11 -4.23 2.28
N ALA A 375 1.17 -3.57 2.94
CA ALA A 375 0.33 -4.22 3.96
C ALA A 375 -0.50 -5.33 3.32
N ALA A 376 -0.43 -6.59 3.76
CA ALA A 376 -1.01 -7.73 3.02
C ALA A 376 -2.46 -7.49 2.56
N SER A 377 -2.77 -7.79 1.30
CA SER A 377 -4.16 -7.84 0.82
C SER A 377 -4.84 -9.05 1.47
N ASN A 378 -5.53 -8.81 2.59
CA ASN A 378 -5.96 -9.78 3.60
C ASN A 378 -4.77 -10.48 4.32
N PRO A 379 -4.80 -10.64 5.65
CA PRO A 379 -3.86 -11.51 6.33
C PRO A 379 -4.04 -12.93 5.78
N HIS A 380 -2.98 -13.54 5.25
CA HIS A 380 -2.99 -14.96 4.88
C HIS A 380 -3.19 -15.78 6.16
N PRO A 381 -4.37 -16.34 6.43
CA PRO A 381 -4.59 -17.04 7.67
C PRO A 381 -3.74 -18.31 7.61
N LYS A 382 -2.79 -18.47 8.55
CA LYS A 382 -1.95 -19.67 8.62
C LYS A 382 -2.86 -20.91 8.65
N ILE A 383 -2.86 -21.71 7.59
CA ILE A 383 -3.71 -22.90 7.51
C ILE A 383 -3.22 -23.93 8.53
N VAL A 384 -3.85 -23.96 9.69
CA VAL A 384 -3.52 -24.91 10.75
C VAL A 384 -4.11 -26.28 10.41
N LYS A 385 -3.23 -27.23 10.09
CA LYS A 385 -3.58 -28.65 9.99
C LYS A 385 -3.59 -29.26 11.39
N LYS A 386 -4.72 -29.86 11.81
CA LYS A 386 -4.83 -30.53 13.12
C LYS A 386 -3.87 -31.73 13.24
N HIS A 387 -3.48 -32.30 12.11
CA HIS A 387 -2.53 -33.39 12.02
C HIS A 387 -1.53 -33.12 10.89
N ARG A 388 -0.24 -33.06 11.25
CA ARG A 388 0.83 -32.71 10.31
C ARG A 388 1.46 -33.92 9.61
N LYS A 389 1.41 -35.10 10.22
CA LYS A 389 2.04 -36.31 9.65
C LYS A 389 1.21 -36.83 8.46
N ALA A 390 1.86 -37.16 7.37
CA ALA A 390 1.22 -37.81 6.23
C ALA A 390 0.75 -39.23 6.61
N PHE A 391 -0.34 -39.68 6.00
CA PHE A 391 -0.79 -41.06 6.15
C PHE A 391 0.00 -41.94 5.18
N LYS A 392 0.79 -42.87 5.71
CA LYS A 392 1.58 -43.81 4.90
C LYS A 392 0.73 -44.94 4.35
N ARG A 393 1.19 -45.56 3.25
CA ARG A 393 0.55 -46.76 2.70
C ARG A 393 0.79 -47.94 3.64
N HIS A 394 -0.16 -48.87 3.72
CA HIS A 394 0.09 -50.13 4.41
C HIS A 394 1.24 -50.88 3.71
N GLN A 395 2.25 -51.30 4.50
CA GLN A 395 3.43 -52.05 4.07
C GLN A 395 4.43 -51.30 3.17
N SER A 396 4.33 -49.96 3.04
CA SER A 396 5.37 -49.19 2.33
C SER A 396 6.71 -49.17 3.05
N ASP A 397 6.69 -49.44 4.35
CA ASP A 397 7.86 -49.61 5.21
C ASP A 397 8.53 -50.99 5.06
N ARG A 398 7.82 -51.97 4.46
CA ARG A 398 8.26 -53.36 4.38
C ARG A 398 8.64 -53.81 2.97
N PHE A 399 8.11 -53.16 1.93
CA PHE A 399 8.32 -53.54 0.55
C PHE A 399 8.67 -52.33 -0.32
N ASP A 400 9.86 -52.33 -0.91
CA ASP A 400 10.34 -51.23 -1.76
C ASP A 400 9.44 -50.96 -2.97
N ARG A 401 8.78 -51.99 -3.50
CA ARG A 401 7.78 -51.87 -4.58
C ARG A 401 6.53 -51.06 -4.19
N VAL A 402 6.34 -50.78 -2.90
CA VAL A 402 5.17 -50.08 -2.36
C VAL A 402 5.58 -48.67 -1.91
N GLY A 403 5.48 -47.70 -2.82
CA GLY A 403 5.79 -46.30 -2.48
C GLY A 403 4.91 -45.72 -1.36
N GLU A 404 5.46 -44.75 -0.62
CA GLU A 404 4.79 -44.03 0.46
C GLU A 404 3.67 -43.11 -0.08
N SER A 405 2.48 -43.67 -0.32
CA SER A 405 1.29 -42.93 -0.75
C SER A 405 0.02 -43.49 -0.11
N TRP A 406 -0.81 -42.64 0.49
CA TRP A 406 -2.02 -43.11 1.16
C TRP A 406 -2.96 -43.82 0.17
N ARG A 407 -3.35 -45.06 0.51
CA ARG A 407 -4.41 -45.81 -0.17
C ARG A 407 -5.27 -46.48 0.89
N LYS A 408 -6.60 -46.32 0.79
CA LYS A 408 -7.55 -46.93 1.73
C LYS A 408 -7.42 -48.47 1.66
N PRO A 409 -7.05 -49.16 2.76
CA PRO A 409 -6.98 -50.62 2.78
C PRO A 409 -8.32 -51.28 2.44
N LYS A 410 -8.28 -52.35 1.64
CA LYS A 410 -9.43 -53.15 1.20
C LYS A 410 -9.32 -54.59 1.76
N GLY A 411 -10.38 -55.39 1.59
CA GLY A 411 -10.39 -56.81 1.99
C GLY A 411 -10.92 -57.07 3.41
N ILE A 412 -11.60 -58.20 3.62
CA ILE A 412 -12.31 -58.51 4.86
C ILE A 412 -11.39 -58.76 6.06
N ASP A 413 -10.24 -59.37 5.82
CA ASP A 413 -9.26 -59.73 6.85
C ASP A 413 -8.18 -58.67 7.09
N SER A 414 -8.27 -57.50 6.44
CA SER A 414 -7.25 -56.46 6.59
C SER A 414 -7.21 -55.92 8.02
N CYS A 415 -6.10 -56.19 8.72
CA CYS A 415 -5.85 -55.73 10.10
C CYS A 415 -5.91 -54.19 10.23
N VAL A 416 -5.43 -53.46 9.21
CA VAL A 416 -5.51 -51.99 9.16
C VAL A 416 -6.96 -51.54 8.98
N ARG A 417 -7.72 -52.15 8.06
CA ARG A 417 -9.13 -51.82 7.83
C ARG A 417 -9.98 -52.06 9.08
N ARG A 418 -9.71 -53.16 9.78
CA ARG A 418 -10.33 -53.56 11.06
C ARG A 418 -9.76 -52.80 12.26
N ARG A 419 -8.75 -51.95 12.06
CA ARG A 419 -8.13 -51.06 13.07
C ARG A 419 -7.55 -51.80 14.28
N PHE A 420 -6.85 -52.90 14.02
CA PHE A 420 -6.18 -53.66 15.08
C PHE A 420 -5.11 -52.79 15.75
N ARG A 421 -4.91 -52.99 17.06
CA ARG A 421 -3.88 -52.27 17.83
C ARG A 421 -2.49 -52.52 17.22
N GLY A 422 -1.66 -51.48 17.16
CA GLY A 422 -0.31 -51.56 16.59
C GLY A 422 -0.22 -51.37 15.07
N THR A 423 -1.35 -51.28 14.37
CA THR A 423 -1.36 -51.01 12.92
C THR A 423 -1.32 -49.52 12.59
N ILE A 424 -0.96 -49.18 11.35
CA ILE A 424 -0.90 -47.79 10.87
C ILE A 424 -2.25 -47.07 11.02
N ARG A 425 -2.22 -45.76 11.33
CA ARG A 425 -3.44 -44.97 11.51
C ARG A 425 -4.12 -44.72 10.16
N MET A 426 -5.46 -44.82 10.15
CA MET A 426 -6.28 -44.42 8.99
C MET A 426 -6.83 -42.99 9.19
N PRO A 427 -7.01 -42.21 8.09
CA PRO A 427 -7.82 -41.00 8.12
C PRO A 427 -9.24 -41.32 8.63
N LYS A 428 -9.70 -40.51 9.58
CA LYS A 428 -11.04 -40.54 10.17
C LYS A 428 -11.59 -39.11 10.29
N ILE A 429 -12.88 -38.96 10.55
CA ILE A 429 -13.49 -37.65 10.84
C ILE A 429 -12.73 -37.02 12.01
N GLY A 430 -12.18 -35.81 11.81
CA GLY A 430 -11.36 -35.10 12.80
C GLY A 430 -9.93 -34.75 12.36
N TYR A 431 -9.35 -35.44 11.37
CA TYR A 431 -7.99 -35.18 10.85
C TYR A 431 -7.90 -34.01 9.84
N GLY A 432 -8.91 -33.14 9.78
CA GLY A 432 -8.97 -32.01 8.85
C GLY A 432 -8.15 -30.78 9.27
N SER A 433 -8.33 -29.68 8.54
CA SER A 433 -7.85 -28.35 8.98
C SER A 433 -8.69 -27.83 10.14
N ALA A 434 -8.18 -26.83 10.87
CA ALA A 434 -8.95 -26.13 11.91
C ALA A 434 -10.27 -25.58 11.33
N LYS A 435 -11.32 -25.45 12.16
CA LYS A 435 -12.65 -25.03 11.70
C LYS A 435 -12.59 -23.66 10.99
N ALA A 436 -11.80 -22.73 11.53
CA ALA A 436 -11.60 -21.39 11.00
C ALA A 436 -10.94 -21.35 9.61
N THR A 437 -10.01 -22.27 9.31
CA THR A 437 -9.25 -22.32 8.05
C THR A 437 -9.67 -23.48 7.14
N LYS A 438 -10.82 -24.09 7.42
CA LYS A 438 -11.34 -25.22 6.64
C LYS A 438 -11.75 -24.74 5.25
N HIS A 439 -11.33 -25.45 4.21
CA HIS A 439 -11.60 -25.13 2.78
C HIS A 439 -10.97 -23.82 2.28
N MET A 440 -10.10 -23.21 3.07
CA MET A 440 -9.34 -22.03 2.68
C MET A 440 -8.12 -22.44 1.86
N MET A 441 -7.84 -21.69 0.80
CA MET A 441 -6.66 -21.79 -0.04
C MET A 441 -5.49 -21.04 0.61
N PRO A 442 -4.23 -21.30 0.22
CA PRO A 442 -3.07 -20.54 0.69
C PRO A 442 -3.20 -19.02 0.47
N SER A 443 -3.99 -18.60 -0.53
CA SER A 443 -4.35 -17.21 -0.80
C SER A 443 -5.31 -16.59 0.21
N GLY A 444 -5.78 -17.32 1.23
CA GLY A 444 -6.75 -16.84 2.21
C GLY A 444 -8.23 -16.90 1.76
N HIS A 445 -8.49 -17.24 0.49
CA HIS A 445 -9.84 -17.30 -0.07
C HIS A 445 -10.39 -18.75 -0.04
N LYS A 446 -11.71 -18.90 -0.14
CA LYS A 446 -12.39 -20.16 -0.45
C LYS A 446 -12.67 -20.20 -1.96
N ALA A 447 -12.44 -21.33 -2.61
CA ALA A 447 -12.79 -21.47 -4.02
C ALA A 447 -14.32 -21.46 -4.20
N PHE A 448 -14.81 -20.65 -5.13
CA PHE A 448 -16.20 -20.62 -5.58
C PHE A 448 -16.23 -20.93 -7.08
N LEU A 449 -16.85 -22.04 -7.44
CA LEU A 449 -16.87 -22.52 -8.83
C LEU A 449 -17.84 -21.66 -9.65
N VAL A 450 -17.36 -21.05 -10.73
CA VAL A 450 -18.16 -20.21 -11.65
C VAL A 450 -18.17 -20.76 -13.07
N SER A 451 -19.31 -20.65 -13.74
CA SER A 451 -19.54 -21.16 -15.11
C SER A 451 -19.95 -20.07 -16.09
N ASN A 452 -20.35 -18.90 -15.61
CA ASN A 452 -20.80 -17.74 -16.40
C ASN A 452 -20.45 -16.43 -15.67
N THR A 453 -20.72 -15.29 -16.32
CA THR A 453 -20.43 -13.95 -15.78
C THR A 453 -21.35 -13.56 -14.62
N GLU A 454 -22.62 -13.98 -14.62
CA GLU A 454 -23.58 -13.69 -13.55
C GLU A 454 -23.16 -14.32 -12.22
N GLU A 455 -22.61 -15.53 -12.26
CA GLU A 455 -22.05 -16.21 -11.09
C GLU A 455 -20.80 -15.51 -10.52
N VAL A 456 -20.08 -14.73 -11.34
CA VAL A 456 -19.01 -13.85 -10.84
C VAL A 456 -19.59 -12.65 -10.12
N GLU A 457 -20.75 -12.14 -10.54
CA GLU A 457 -21.41 -11.01 -9.88
C GLU A 457 -21.90 -11.35 -8.48
N LEU A 458 -22.26 -12.62 -8.23
CA LEU A 458 -22.55 -13.10 -6.87
C LEU A 458 -21.36 -12.89 -5.91
N LEU A 459 -20.14 -12.79 -6.43
CA LEU A 459 -18.93 -12.55 -5.64
C LEU A 459 -18.65 -11.07 -5.39
N LEU A 460 -19.44 -10.14 -5.94
CA LEU A 460 -19.25 -8.70 -5.79
C LEU A 460 -19.17 -8.26 -4.32
N MET A 461 -20.02 -8.85 -3.46
CA MET A 461 -20.04 -8.57 -2.02
C MET A 461 -19.14 -9.50 -1.20
N HIS A 462 -18.49 -10.48 -1.85
CA HIS A 462 -17.77 -11.58 -1.20
C HIS A 462 -16.32 -11.76 -1.70
N THR A 463 -15.79 -10.75 -2.41
CA THR A 463 -14.44 -10.74 -3.03
C THR A 463 -13.30 -11.10 -2.07
N LYS A 464 -13.47 -10.84 -0.77
CA LYS A 464 -12.45 -11.11 0.27
C LYS A 464 -12.49 -12.53 0.82
N VAL A 465 -13.65 -13.19 0.74
CA VAL A 465 -13.85 -14.54 1.30
C VAL A 465 -13.71 -15.59 0.22
N PHE A 466 -14.11 -15.28 -1.01
CA PHE A 466 -14.16 -16.23 -2.11
C PHE A 466 -13.35 -15.77 -3.31
N ALA A 467 -12.66 -16.71 -3.95
CA ALA A 467 -12.04 -16.54 -5.24
C ALA A 467 -12.81 -17.36 -6.27
N ALA A 468 -13.02 -16.81 -7.46
CA ALA A 468 -13.67 -17.49 -8.56
C ALA A 468 -12.75 -18.58 -9.11
N GLU A 469 -13.27 -19.80 -9.23
CA GLU A 469 -12.62 -20.89 -9.95
C GLU A 469 -13.45 -21.20 -11.18
N ILE A 470 -12.91 -20.98 -12.38
CA ILE A 470 -13.70 -21.14 -13.60
C ILE A 470 -13.83 -22.64 -13.90
N ALA A 471 -15.07 -23.11 -13.99
CA ALA A 471 -15.37 -24.52 -14.21
C ALA A 471 -14.68 -25.08 -15.47
N HIS A 472 -14.27 -26.34 -15.38
CA HIS A 472 -13.49 -27.00 -16.42
C HIS A 472 -14.26 -27.15 -17.74
N ASN A 473 -15.59 -27.12 -17.72
CA ASN A 473 -16.46 -27.28 -18.89
C ASN A 473 -16.73 -25.95 -19.63
N VAL A 474 -16.21 -24.81 -19.15
CA VAL A 474 -16.39 -23.50 -19.79
C VAL A 474 -15.49 -23.36 -21.02
N SER A 475 -16.05 -22.88 -22.13
CA SER A 475 -15.33 -22.63 -23.40
C SER A 475 -14.44 -21.39 -23.32
N SER A 476 -13.34 -21.36 -24.06
CA SER A 476 -12.32 -20.28 -24.03
C SER A 476 -12.91 -18.88 -24.20
N ARG A 477 -13.89 -18.70 -25.10
CA ARG A 477 -14.60 -17.42 -25.30
C ARG A 477 -15.33 -16.96 -24.04
N LYS A 478 -16.06 -17.86 -23.36
CA LYS A 478 -16.77 -17.54 -22.11
C LYS A 478 -15.79 -17.29 -20.96
N ARG A 479 -14.64 -17.99 -20.94
CA ARG A 479 -13.58 -17.74 -19.95
C ARG A 479 -13.04 -16.32 -20.04
N LEU A 480 -12.83 -15.79 -21.25
CA LEU A 480 -12.39 -14.40 -21.43
C LEU A 480 -13.40 -13.39 -20.84
N ALA A 481 -14.69 -13.55 -21.15
CA ALA A 481 -15.74 -12.69 -20.59
C ALA A 481 -15.82 -12.77 -19.06
N ILE A 482 -15.66 -13.98 -18.49
CA ILE A 482 -15.59 -14.19 -17.04
C ILE A 482 -14.38 -13.48 -16.44
N LEU A 483 -13.21 -13.54 -17.09
CA LEU A 483 -11.99 -12.86 -16.63
C LEU A 483 -12.11 -11.34 -16.68
N GLU A 484 -12.65 -10.78 -17.78
CA GLU A 484 -12.90 -9.35 -17.91
C GLU A 484 -13.87 -8.86 -16.83
N ARG A 485 -14.97 -9.59 -16.60
CA ARG A 485 -15.93 -9.27 -15.55
C ARG A 485 -15.33 -9.39 -14.16
N ALA A 486 -14.56 -10.45 -13.89
CA ALA A 486 -13.87 -10.63 -12.62
C ALA A 486 -12.86 -9.50 -12.36
N LYS A 487 -12.13 -9.06 -13.40
CA LYS A 487 -11.21 -7.91 -13.32
C LYS A 487 -11.95 -6.61 -13.01
N ALA A 488 -13.07 -6.36 -13.67
CA ALA A 488 -13.91 -5.18 -13.42
C ALA A 488 -14.45 -5.14 -11.98
N LEU A 489 -14.77 -6.30 -11.39
CA LEU A 489 -15.30 -6.41 -10.03
C LEU A 489 -14.22 -6.62 -8.96
N GLY A 490 -12.95 -6.72 -9.34
CA GLY A 490 -11.85 -7.01 -8.41
C GLY A 490 -11.90 -8.41 -7.76
N VAL A 491 -12.52 -9.39 -8.42
CA VAL A 491 -12.63 -10.78 -7.95
C VAL A 491 -11.36 -11.55 -8.35
N LYS A 492 -10.69 -12.21 -7.40
CA LYS A 492 -9.54 -13.10 -7.68
C LYS A 492 -10.01 -14.35 -8.42
N VAL A 493 -9.33 -14.72 -9.50
CA VAL A 493 -9.57 -15.95 -10.27
C VAL A 493 -8.44 -16.94 -10.03
N THR A 494 -8.74 -18.20 -9.69
CA THR A 494 -7.73 -19.20 -9.29
C THR A 494 -7.04 -19.87 -10.48
N ASN A 495 -7.71 -19.95 -11.64
CA ASN A 495 -7.22 -20.64 -12.84
C ASN A 495 -7.31 -19.77 -14.11
N PRO A 496 -6.73 -18.55 -14.10
CA PRO A 496 -6.94 -17.58 -15.17
C PRO A 496 -6.41 -18.06 -16.53
N ALA A 497 -5.28 -18.78 -16.55
CA ALA A 497 -4.66 -19.29 -17.78
C ALA A 497 -5.33 -20.57 -18.35
N GLY A 498 -6.34 -21.14 -17.67
CA GLY A 498 -6.95 -22.39 -18.12
C GLY A 498 -7.58 -22.27 -19.51
N ARG A 499 -7.23 -23.18 -20.44
CA ARG A 499 -7.78 -23.26 -21.82
C ARG A 499 -7.67 -21.97 -22.65
N LEU A 500 -6.77 -21.05 -22.29
CA LEU A 500 -6.40 -19.90 -23.10
C LEU A 500 -4.98 -20.14 -23.62
N SER A 501 -4.80 -20.24 -24.93
CA SER A 501 -3.47 -20.27 -25.53
C SER A 501 -2.86 -18.87 -25.42
N LEU A 502 -1.62 -18.78 -24.93
CA LEU A 502 -0.85 -17.54 -24.71
C LEU A 502 -0.41 -16.83 -26.00
N GLN A 503 -1.14 -16.99 -27.10
CA GLN A 503 -0.85 -16.34 -28.38
C GLN A 503 -2.15 -15.92 -29.08
N ALA A 504 -2.47 -14.64 -28.98
CA ALA A 504 -3.12 -13.79 -29.99
C ALA A 504 -3.01 -12.34 -29.51
#